data_AF-A0A0K8Q137-F1
#
_entry.id   AF-A0A0K8Q137-F1
#
_cell.length_a   1.000
_cell.length_b   1.000
_cell.length_c   1.000
_cell.angle_alpha   90.00
_cell.angle_beta   90.00
_cell.angle_gamma   90.00
#
_symmetry.space_group_name_H-M   'P 1'
#
loop_
_entity.id
_entity.type
_entity.pdbx_description
1 polymer ?
#
loop_
_entity_poly.entity_id
_entity_poly.type
_entity_poly.pdbx_seq_one_letter_code
_entity_poly.pdbx_strand_id
1 'polypeptide(L)'
;MKAMILEDNDWPADALATIIGLANKKRRFSADDLSREMRRPPHPNMAGQAFSAAKALGVIEPVGYRTSTNKTRKNGVLRTWRRKINKEVAK
;
A
#
# COMPACT_ATOMS: atom_id res chain seq x y z
N MET A 1 -2.95 17.54 -29.89
CA MET A 1 -2.22 18.00 -28.67
C MET A 1 -2.43 16.96 -27.59
N LYS A 2 -1.37 16.26 -27.17
CA LYS A 2 -1.41 15.22 -26.15
C LYS A 2 -1.33 15.92 -24.80
N ALA A 3 -2.39 15.86 -23.99
CA ALA A 3 -2.39 16.41 -22.65
C ALA A 3 -1.23 15.76 -21.86
N MET A 4 -0.23 16.58 -21.55
CA MET A 4 0.88 16.20 -20.68
C MET A 4 0.29 16.13 -19.28
N ILE A 5 -0.11 14.92 -18.89
CA ILE A 5 -0.50 14.60 -17.51
C ILE A 5 0.71 14.99 -16.67
N LEU A 6 0.55 16.02 -15.84
CA LEU A 6 1.48 16.28 -14.75
C LEU A 6 1.32 15.08 -13.81
N GLU A 7 2.03 14.00 -14.10
CA GLU A 7 2.07 12.84 -13.23
C GLU A 7 2.56 13.36 -11.88
N ASP A 8 1.70 13.26 -10.86
CA ASP A 8 2.03 13.54 -9.47
C ASP A 8 3.06 12.48 -9.04
N ASN A 9 4.30 12.66 -9.53
CA ASN A 9 5.44 11.74 -9.46
C ASN A 9 5.86 11.45 -8.02
N ASP A 10 5.41 12.28 -7.08
CA ASP A 10 5.69 12.14 -5.66
C ASP A 10 4.73 11.17 -4.97
N TRP A 11 3.53 10.95 -5.54
CA TRP A 11 2.53 10.06 -4.92
C TRP A 11 3.05 8.63 -4.72
N PRO A 12 3.71 7.98 -5.70
CA PRO A 12 4.28 6.65 -5.51
C PRO A 12 5.35 6.58 -4.41
N ALA A 13 6.21 7.60 -4.32
CA ALA A 13 7.28 7.68 -3.32
C ALA A 13 6.70 7.86 -1.91
N ASP A 14 5.78 8.80 -1.75
CA ASP A 14 5.05 9.04 -0.50
C ASP A 14 4.24 7.80 -0.06
N ALA A 15 3.60 7.11 -1.01
CA ALA A 15 2.84 5.90 -0.74
C ALA A 15 3.74 4.77 -0.23
N LEU A 16 4.92 4.59 -0.83
CA LEU A 16 5.89 3.60 -0.38
C LEU A 16 6.40 3.91 1.04
N ALA A 17 6.75 5.18 1.32
CA ALA A 17 7.15 5.62 2.66
C ALA A 17 6.05 5.37 3.70
N THR A 18 4.79 5.66 3.32
CA THR A 18 3.61 5.42 4.17
C THR A 18 3.39 3.93 4.42
N ILE A 19 3.56 3.08 3.40
CA ILE A 19 3.48 1.61 3.53
C ILE A 19 4.55 1.08 4.50
N ILE A 20 5.78 1.61 4.43
CA ILE A 20 6.84 1.26 5.38
C ILE A 20 6.45 1.69 6.80
N GLY A 21 5.93 2.90 6.96
CA GLY A 21 5.42 3.41 8.24
C GLY A 21 4.30 2.52 8.81
N LEU A 22 3.33 2.12 7.98
CA LEU A 22 2.25 1.21 8.34
C LEU A 22 2.78 -0.18 8.73
N ALA A 23 3.76 -0.70 8.01
CA ALA A 23 4.39 -1.98 8.31
C ALA A 23 5.11 -1.97 9.67
N ASN A 24 5.64 -0.81 10.09
CA ASN A 24 6.26 -0.64 11.40
C ASN A 24 5.25 -0.46 12.53
N LYS A 25 4.14 0.25 12.28
CA LYS A 25 3.13 0.58 13.29
C LYS A 25 2.11 -0.54 13.52
N LYS A 26 1.69 -1.23 12.46
CA LYS A 26 0.59 -2.19 12.49
C LYS A 26 1.08 -3.60 12.19
N ARG A 27 0.60 -4.58 12.96
CA ARG A 27 0.84 -6.01 12.67
C ARG A 27 0.30 -6.44 11.30
N ARG A 28 -0.83 -5.87 10.88
CA ARG A 28 -1.48 -6.10 9.58
C ARG A 28 -2.14 -4.82 9.10
N PHE A 29 -2.03 -4.52 7.81
CA PHE A 29 -2.62 -3.33 7.18
C PHE A 29 -3.14 -3.66 5.77
N SER A 30 -3.98 -2.80 5.22
CA SER A 30 -4.49 -2.95 3.85
C SER A 30 -4.50 -1.63 3.06
N ALA A 31 -4.98 -1.69 1.81
CA ALA A 31 -5.16 -0.50 0.99
C ALA A 31 -6.11 0.54 1.61
N ASP A 32 -7.07 0.12 2.45
CA ASP A 32 -7.91 1.06 3.20
C ASP A 32 -7.09 1.85 4.22
N ASP A 33 -6.12 1.20 4.89
CA ASP A 33 -5.24 1.88 5.84
C ASP A 33 -4.38 2.93 5.12
N LEU A 34 -3.81 2.58 3.96
CA LEU A 34 -3.06 3.52 3.12
C LEU A 34 -3.95 4.72 2.71
N SER A 35 -5.18 4.46 2.30
CA SER A 35 -6.13 5.51 1.87
C SER A 35 -6.56 6.46 2.99
N ARG A 36 -6.40 6.06 4.27
CA ARG A 36 -6.70 6.89 5.44
C ARG A 36 -5.53 7.77 5.86
N GLU A 37 -4.30 7.33 5.60
CA GLU A 37 -3.08 8.02 6.03
C GLU A 37 -2.54 8.99 4.97
N MET A 38 -2.99 8.90 3.71
CA MET A 38 -2.44 9.66 2.59
C MET A 38 -3.53 10.26 1.69
N ARG A 39 -3.16 11.31 0.93
CA ARG A 39 -3.96 11.86 -0.17
C ARG A 39 -4.42 10.77 -1.16
N ARG A 40 -5.62 10.94 -1.72
CA ARG A 40 -6.18 9.99 -2.69
C ARG A 40 -5.23 9.82 -3.89
N PRO A 41 -5.07 8.59 -4.40
CA PRO A 41 -4.24 8.37 -5.57
C PRO A 41 -4.80 9.11 -6.80
N PRO A 42 -3.94 9.69 -7.65
CA PRO A 42 -4.33 10.25 -8.94
C PRO A 42 -5.05 9.22 -9.83
N HIS A 43 -4.64 7.95 -9.75
CA HIS A 43 -5.27 6.84 -10.47
C HIS A 43 -5.60 5.66 -9.54
N PRO A 44 -6.76 4.98 -9.73
CA PRO A 44 -7.23 3.93 -8.83
C PRO A 44 -6.27 2.74 -8.69
N ASN A 45 -5.42 2.51 -9.70
CA ASN A 45 -4.47 1.40 -9.73
C ASN A 45 -3.15 1.71 -9.01
N MET A 46 -2.85 2.98 -8.72
CA MET A 46 -1.55 3.38 -8.13
C MET A 46 -1.35 2.81 -6.74
N ALA A 47 -2.41 2.71 -5.93
CA ALA A 47 -2.31 2.06 -4.63
C ALA A 47 -1.86 0.59 -4.76
N GLY A 48 -2.48 -0.16 -5.68
CA GLY A 48 -2.09 -1.55 -5.94
C GLY A 48 -0.64 -1.67 -6.45
N GLN A 49 -0.20 -0.73 -7.28
CA GLN A 49 1.19 -0.68 -7.76
C GLN A 49 2.18 -0.39 -6.62
N ALA A 50 1.87 0.54 -5.71
CA ALA A 50 2.72 0.84 -4.55
C ALA A 50 2.89 -0.38 -3.63
N PHE A 51 1.82 -1.13 -3.33
CA PHE A 51 1.93 -2.38 -2.59
C PHE A 51 2.75 -3.45 -3.33
N SER A 52 2.62 -3.51 -4.66
CA SER A 52 3.39 -4.45 -5.48
C SER A 52 4.89 -4.11 -5.47
N ALA A 53 5.22 -2.82 -5.56
CA ALA A 53 6.60 -2.33 -5.44
C ALA A 53 7.19 -2.63 -4.05
N ALA A 54 6.45 -2.33 -2.96
CA ALA A 54 6.89 -2.62 -1.60
C ALA A 54 7.13 -4.13 -1.36
N LYS A 55 6.29 -4.99 -1.97
CA LYS A 55 6.48 -6.45 -1.94
C LYS A 55 7.74 -6.85 -2.72
N ALA A 56 7.94 -6.30 -3.92
CA ALA A 56 9.11 -6.59 -4.75
C ALA A 56 10.43 -6.19 -4.04
N LEU A 57 10.42 -5.09 -3.29
CA LEU A 57 11.53 -4.65 -2.43
C LEU A 57 11.71 -5.52 -1.17
N GLY A 58 10.84 -6.51 -0.92
CA GLY A 58 10.95 -7.39 0.23
C GLY A 58 10.63 -6.72 1.57
N VAL A 59 9.99 -5.56 1.58
CA VAL A 59 9.62 -4.83 2.82
C VAL A 59 8.37 -5.45 3.45
N ILE A 60 7.45 -5.92 2.61
CA ILE A 60 6.14 -6.42 3.04
C ILE A 60 5.83 -7.76 2.39
N GLU A 61 4.95 -8.52 3.03
CA GLU A 61 4.46 -9.79 2.51
C GLU A 61 2.94 -9.89 2.63
N PRO A 62 2.27 -10.57 1.68
CA PRO A 62 0.84 -10.81 1.75
C PRO A 62 0.54 -11.85 2.84
N VAL A 63 -0.48 -11.61 3.66
CA VAL A 63 -0.85 -12.50 4.79
C VAL A 63 -2.28 -13.03 4.73
N GLY A 64 -3.09 -12.53 3.81
CA GLY A 64 -4.44 -13.02 3.59
C GLY A 64 -5.33 -11.94 3.00
N TYR A 65 -6.62 -12.07 3.26
CA TYR A 65 -7.65 -11.16 2.78
C TYR A 65 -8.54 -10.71 3.93
N ARG A 66 -9.03 -9.48 3.86
CA ARG A 66 -10.06 -8.95 4.74
C ARG A 66 -11.11 -8.22 3.91
N THR A 67 -12.30 -8.11 4.45
CA THR A 67 -13.34 -7.29 3.84
C THR A 67 -13.06 -5.80 4.09
N SER A 68 -13.26 -4.98 3.06
CA SER A 68 -13.19 -3.52 3.13
C SER A 68 -14.20 -2.97 4.14
N THR A 69 -13.74 -2.01 4.96
CA THR A 69 -14.61 -1.29 5.90
C THR A 69 -15.13 0.02 5.31
N ASN A 70 -14.72 0.35 4.09
CA ASN A 70 -15.07 1.59 3.42
C ASN A 70 -16.51 1.55 2.89
N LYS A 71 -17.33 2.58 3.20
CA LYS A 71 -18.76 2.63 2.84
C LYS A 71 -19.02 2.48 1.34
N THR A 72 -18.12 2.99 0.49
CA THR A 72 -18.24 2.95 -0.98
C THR A 72 -17.79 1.63 -1.60
N ARG A 73 -16.99 0.82 -0.88
CA ARG A 73 -16.57 -0.53 -1.28
C ARG A 73 -16.95 -1.52 -0.21
N LYS A 74 -18.14 -1.38 0.36
CA LYS A 74 -18.66 -2.30 1.38
C LYS A 74 -18.66 -3.70 0.77
N ASN A 75 -18.07 -4.67 1.47
CA ASN A 75 -17.90 -6.06 1.03
C ASN A 75 -16.80 -6.34 -0.01
N GLY A 76 -16.02 -5.33 -0.44
CA GLY A 76 -14.88 -5.55 -1.33
C GLY A 76 -13.77 -6.35 -0.63
N VAL A 77 -13.24 -7.39 -1.29
CA VAL A 77 -12.10 -8.16 -0.76
C VAL A 77 -10.82 -7.34 -0.89
N LEU A 78 -10.15 -7.09 0.22
CA LEU A 78 -8.86 -6.41 0.29
C LEU A 78 -7.78 -7.39 0.72
N ARG A 79 -6.65 -7.40 0.02
CA ARG A 79 -5.46 -8.11 0.47
C ARG A 79 -4.89 -7.42 1.72
N THR A 80 -4.52 -8.21 2.71
CA THR A 80 -3.83 -7.72 3.90
C THR A 80 -2.34 -8.03 3.81
N TRP A 81 -1.55 -7.10 4.35
CA TRP A 81 -0.10 -7.08 4.29
C TRP A 81 0.47 -6.98 5.70
N ARG A 82 1.66 -7.53 5.89
CA ARG A 82 2.48 -7.31 7.09
C ARG A 82 3.90 -6.97 6.68
N ARG A 83 4.69 -6.45 7.62
CA ARG A 83 6.14 -6.31 7.45
C ARG A 83 6.77 -7.68 7.25
N LYS A 84 7.59 -7.82 6.19
CA LYS A 84 8.45 -8.97 6.01
C LYS A 84 9.70 -8.73 6.87
N ILE A 85 9.91 -9.58 7.86
CA ILE A 85 11.12 -9.56 8.69
C ILE A 85 12.06 -10.58 8.08
N ASN A 86 13.12 -10.12 7.41
CA ASN A 86 14.21 -11.02 7.02
C ASN A 86 14.88 -11.52 8.31
N LYS A 87 14.67 -12.78 8.65
CA LYS A 87 15.29 -13.44 9.82
C LYS A 87 16.79 -13.73 9.63
N GLU A 88 17.40 -13.30 8.53
CA GLU A 88 18.79 -13.61 8.19
C GLU A 88 19.82 -12.69 8.85
N VAL A 89 19.39 -11.63 9.57
CA VAL A 89 20.29 -10.70 10.28
C VAL A 89 20.05 -10.73 11.79
N ALA A 90 19.90 -11.94 12.33
CA ALA A 90 19.91 -12.18 13.77
C ALA A 90 20.76 -13.43 14.04
N LYS A 91 22.08 -13.30 13.85
CA LYS A 91 23.07 -14.24 14.34
C LYS A 91 24.27 -13.46 14.87
#